data_AF-A0A843J907-F1
#
_entry.id   AF-A0A843J907-F1
#
_cell.length_a   1.000
_cell.length_b   1.000
_cell.length_c   1.000
_cell.angle_alpha   90.00
_cell.angle_beta   90.00
_cell.angle_gamma   90.00
#
_symmetry.space_group_name_H-M   'P 1'
#
loop_
_entity.id
_entity.type
_entity.pdbx_description
1 polymer ?
#
loop_
_entity_poly.entity_id
_entity_poly.type
_entity_poly.pdbx_seq_one_letter_code
_entity_poly.pdbx_strand_id
1 'polypeptide(L)'
;MREFTEKTEAVSPVIGVILMVAITVILASVIAVFVFGLAGNLEASMHKDVIFKTGTDNTGKLITIQAFAGKDLGRISYITATNGSSYWLPKGITKNTDAGWLHVGWINTTNIPRNDKTVVFTATFSDGTEQVVAQT
;
A
#
# COMPACT_ATOMS: atom_id res chain seq x y z
N MET A 1 30.88 31.60 -59.73
CA MET A 1 30.32 30.43 -59.04
C MET A 1 30.55 30.67 -57.55
N ARG A 2 29.49 30.94 -56.78
CA ARG A 2 29.62 31.20 -55.34
C ARG A 2 29.43 29.86 -54.63
N GLU A 3 30.51 29.33 -54.05
CA GLU A 3 30.42 28.21 -53.12
C GLU A 3 29.66 28.68 -51.88
N PHE A 4 28.61 27.94 -51.53
CA PHE A 4 28.13 27.95 -50.16
C PHE A 4 29.24 27.31 -49.32
N THR A 5 29.97 28.12 -48.55
CA THR A 5 30.66 27.62 -47.37
C THR A 5 29.57 27.01 -46.49
N GLU A 6 29.39 25.69 -46.60
CA GLU A 6 28.59 24.93 -45.66
C GLU A 6 29.15 25.26 -44.28
N LYS A 7 28.31 25.85 -43.41
CA LYS A 7 28.60 26.01 -41.99
C LYS A 7 28.70 24.62 -41.36
N THR A 8 29.78 23.91 -41.66
CA THR A 8 30.28 22.86 -40.79
C THR A 8 30.85 23.62 -39.60
N GLU A 9 29.97 23.91 -38.65
CA GLU A 9 30.36 24.25 -37.30
C GLU A 9 31.13 23.04 -36.77
N ALA A 10 32.43 23.01 -37.11
CA ALA A 10 33.38 22.03 -36.64
C ALA A 10 33.53 22.31 -35.14
N VAL A 11 32.63 21.72 -34.36
CA VAL A 11 32.72 21.71 -32.92
C VAL A 11 34.10 21.13 -32.62
N SER A 12 34.96 21.92 -31.97
CA SER A 12 36.32 21.46 -31.71
C SER A 12 36.25 20.15 -30.91
N PRO A 13 37.18 19.21 -31.11
CA PRO A 13 37.14 17.91 -30.42
C PRO A 13 36.97 18.05 -28.90
N VAL A 14 37.52 19.11 -28.31
CA VAL A 14 37.43 19.39 -26.88
C VAL A 14 36.07 19.98 -26.49
N ILE A 15 35.52 20.91 -27.28
CA ILE A 15 34.21 21.52 -26.99
C ILE A 15 33.08 20.50 -27.17
N GLY A 16 33.20 19.60 -28.15
CA GLY A 16 32.23 18.52 -28.35
C GLY A 16 32.16 17.57 -27.15
N VAL A 17 33.31 17.22 -26.58
CA VAL A 17 33.38 16.38 -25.37
C VAL A 17 32.76 17.09 -24.17
N ILE A 18 33.06 18.39 -23.96
CA ILE A 18 32.46 19.15 -22.86
C ILE A 18 30.94 19.21 -22.99
N LEU A 19 30.41 19.46 -24.19
CA LEU A 19 28.97 19.51 -24.44
C LEU A 19 28.29 18.15 -24.25
N MET A 20 28.91 17.07 -24.70
CA MET A 20 28.41 15.71 -24.51
C MET A 20 28.37 15.31 -23.03
N VAL A 21 29.44 15.63 -22.29
CA VAL A 21 29.51 15.34 -20.85
C VAL A 21 28.50 16.20 -20.08
N ALA A 22 28.36 17.48 -20.41
CA ALA A 22 27.43 18.37 -19.72
C ALA A 22 25.97 17.87 -19.79
N ILE A 23 25.51 17.49 -20.98
CA ILE A 23 24.13 17.01 -21.16
C ILE A 23 23.92 15.66 -20.46
N THR A 24 24.87 14.74 -20.57
CA THR A 24 24.75 13.41 -19.93
C THR A 24 24.74 13.52 -18.40
N VAL A 25 25.51 14.43 -17.80
CA VAL A 25 25.49 14.67 -16.34
C VAL A 25 24.16 15.27 -15.89
N ILE A 26 23.60 16.21 -16.65
CA ILE A 26 22.27 16.77 -16.35
C ILE A 26 21.20 15.68 -16.41
N LEU A 27 21.18 14.88 -17.49
CA LEU A 27 20.19 13.81 -17.65
C LEU A 27 20.32 12.74 -16.56
N ALA A 28 21.55 12.34 -16.22
CA ALA A 28 21.79 11.36 -15.17
C ALA A 28 21.27 11.85 -13.81
N SER A 29 21.54 13.11 -13.45
CA SER A 29 21.07 13.70 -12.19
C SER A 29 19.54 13.76 -12.12
N VAL A 30 18.89 14.19 -13.21
CA VAL A 30 17.43 14.32 -13.27
C VAL A 30 16.75 12.95 -13.12
N ILE A 31 17.25 11.93 -13.82
CA ILE A 31 16.71 10.56 -13.71
C ILE A 31 16.89 10.01 -12.30
N ALA A 32 18.04 10.25 -11.64
CA ALA A 32 18.28 9.79 -10.28
C ALA A 32 17.25 10.34 -9.28
N VAL A 33 16.92 11.63 -9.39
CA VAL A 33 15.87 12.26 -8.56
C VAL A 33 14.50 11.61 -8.81
N PHE A 34 14.13 11.37 -10.08
CA PHE A 34 12.87 10.70 -10.40
C PHE A 34 12.82 9.25 -9.92
N VAL A 35 13.91 8.50 -10.07
CA VAL A 35 14.00 7.10 -9.65
C VAL A 35 13.94 6.96 -8.13
N PHE A 36 14.71 7.75 -7.39
CA PHE A 36 14.66 7.72 -5.92
C PHE A 36 13.33 8.26 -5.38
N GLY A 37 12.76 9.28 -6.03
CA GLY A 37 11.43 9.78 -5.69
C GLY A 37 10.32 8.74 -5.92
N LEU A 38 10.42 7.93 -6.96
CA LEU A 38 9.47 6.84 -7.23
C LEU A 38 9.68 5.64 -6.28
N ALA A 39 10.93 5.27 -6.00
CA ALA A 39 11.26 4.14 -5.13
C ALA A 39 10.65 4.29 -3.72
N GLY A 40 10.67 5.49 -3.15
CA GLY A 40 10.05 5.75 -1.84
C GLY A 40 8.53 5.57 -1.81
N ASN A 41 7.84 5.74 -2.95
CA ASN A 41 6.38 5.58 -3.03
C ASN A 41 5.94 4.14 -3.27
N LEU A 42 6.83 3.27 -3.78
CA LEU A 42 6.49 1.88 -4.05
C LEU A 42 6.38 1.06 -2.75
N GLU A 43 7.17 1.34 -1.72
CA GLU A 43 7.11 0.59 -0.46
C GLU A 43 5.82 0.84 0.35
N ALA A 44 5.30 2.08 0.31
CA ALA A 44 4.11 2.47 1.06
C ALA A 44 2.80 1.95 0.43
N SER A 45 2.81 1.56 -0.85
CA SER A 45 1.61 1.16 -1.60
C SER A 45 1.55 -0.35 -1.91
N MET A 46 2.47 -1.15 -1.38
CA MET A 46 2.39 -2.60 -1.56
C MET A 46 1.18 -3.16 -0.81
N HIS A 47 0.20 -3.67 -1.57
CA HIS A 47 -0.91 -4.46 -1.07
C HIS A 47 -0.36 -5.64 -0.26
N LYS A 48 -0.79 -5.78 0.99
CA LYS A 48 -0.37 -6.86 1.88
C LYS A 48 -1.21 -8.10 1.61
N ASP A 49 -0.58 -9.27 1.69
CA ASP A 49 -1.23 -10.54 1.45
C ASP A 49 -2.03 -10.96 2.70
N VAL A 50 -3.29 -10.54 2.74
CA VAL A 50 -4.26 -10.89 3.78
C VAL A 50 -5.64 -11.11 3.18
N ILE A 51 -6.30 -12.19 3.61
CA ILE A 51 -7.64 -12.55 3.17
C ILE A 51 -8.51 -12.73 4.39
N PHE A 52 -9.56 -11.91 4.46
CA PHE A 52 -10.58 -12.00 5.50
C PHE A 52 -11.93 -12.33 4.90
N LYS A 53 -12.73 -13.08 5.64
CA LYS A 53 -14.11 -13.41 5.29
C LYS A 53 -15.05 -12.83 6.32
N THR A 54 -16.13 -12.24 5.84
CA THR A 54 -17.26 -11.85 6.68
C THR A 54 -18.27 -12.99 6.74
N GLY A 55 -18.95 -13.08 7.87
CA GLY A 55 -19.99 -14.06 8.13
C GLY A 55 -20.97 -13.52 9.16
N THR A 56 -21.80 -14.40 9.71
CA THR A 56 -22.68 -14.07 10.82
C THR A 56 -22.45 -14.99 12.01
N ASP A 57 -22.81 -14.51 13.19
CA ASP A 57 -22.84 -15.32 14.40
C ASP A 57 -23.89 -16.46 14.30
N ASN A 58 -23.86 -17.38 15.26
CA ASN A 58 -24.80 -18.51 15.32
C ASN A 58 -26.28 -18.07 15.41
N THR A 59 -26.54 -16.84 15.85
CA THR A 59 -27.89 -16.24 15.90
C THR A 59 -28.29 -15.56 14.59
N GLY A 60 -27.36 -15.37 13.64
CA GLY A 60 -27.59 -14.69 12.36
C GLY A 60 -27.77 -13.17 12.47
N LYS A 61 -27.50 -12.58 13.64
CA LYS A 61 -27.81 -11.17 13.95
C LYS A 61 -26.58 -10.27 13.89
N LEU A 62 -25.41 -10.81 14.21
CA LEU A 62 -24.16 -10.04 14.32
C LEU A 62 -23.19 -10.45 13.22
N ILE A 63 -22.39 -9.50 12.74
CA ILE A 63 -21.37 -9.76 11.70
C ILE A 63 -20.11 -10.32 12.36
N THR A 64 -19.58 -11.41 11.81
CA THR A 64 -18.30 -12.00 12.20
C THR A 64 -17.25 -11.70 11.15
N ILE A 65 -16.00 -11.53 11.57
CA ILE A 65 -14.83 -11.46 10.69
C ILE A 65 -13.89 -12.62 10.99
N GLN A 66 -13.44 -13.31 9.95
CA GLN A 66 -12.52 -14.44 10.02
C GLN A 66 -11.25 -14.17 9.23
N ALA A 67 -10.08 -14.41 9.83
CA ALA A 67 -8.81 -14.48 9.11
C ALA A 67 -8.73 -15.80 8.34
N PHE A 68 -8.85 -15.75 7.02
CA PHE A 68 -8.94 -16.95 6.17
C PHE A 68 -7.57 -17.41 5.66
N ALA A 69 -6.73 -16.48 5.22
CA ALA A 69 -5.39 -16.75 4.73
C ALA A 69 -4.54 -15.46 4.71
N GLY A 70 -3.24 -15.60 4.48
CA GLY A 70 -2.34 -14.47 4.25
C GLY A 70 -1.04 -14.55 5.03
N LYS A 71 0.07 -14.28 4.36
CA LYS A 71 1.40 -14.26 4.98
C LYS A 71 1.60 -13.07 5.92
N ASP A 72 0.88 -11.96 5.70
CA ASP A 72 1.07 -10.71 6.43
C ASP A 72 0.11 -10.55 7.64
N LEU A 73 -0.67 -11.58 8.01
CA LEU A 73 -1.59 -11.53 9.15
C LEU A 73 -0.90 -11.14 10.47
N GLY A 74 0.34 -11.61 10.68
CA GLY A 74 1.13 -11.28 11.87
C GLY A 74 1.61 -9.83 11.94
N ARG A 75 1.45 -9.04 10.87
CA ARG A 75 1.82 -7.62 10.81
C ARG A 75 0.64 -6.69 11.04
N ILE A 76 -0.57 -7.22 11.19
CA ILE A 76 -1.76 -6.41 11.48
C ILE A 76 -1.70 -5.93 12.93
N SER A 77 -1.81 -4.61 13.11
CA SER A 77 -1.85 -3.96 14.41
C SER A 77 -3.28 -3.93 14.95
N TYR A 78 -4.24 -3.47 14.15
CA TYR A 78 -5.66 -3.46 14.48
C TYR A 78 -6.53 -3.49 13.22
N ILE A 79 -7.81 -3.85 13.38
CA ILE A 79 -8.82 -3.82 12.33
C ILE A 79 -9.95 -2.91 12.78
N THR A 80 -10.40 -2.03 11.90
CA THR A 80 -11.55 -1.14 12.10
C THR A 80 -12.70 -1.57 11.19
N ALA A 81 -13.94 -1.34 11.64
CA ALA A 81 -15.14 -1.63 10.86
C ALA A 81 -15.97 -0.35 10.72
N THR A 82 -16.32 0.02 9.48
CA THR A 82 -17.08 1.26 9.22
C THR A 82 -18.38 0.94 8.49
N ASN A 83 -19.48 1.52 8.97
CA ASN A 83 -20.83 1.38 8.41
C ASN A 83 -21.50 2.77 8.29
N GLY A 84 -20.84 3.71 7.58
CA GLY A 84 -21.24 5.13 7.53
C GLY A 84 -21.05 5.91 8.84
N SER A 85 -20.78 5.22 9.95
CA SER A 85 -20.20 5.74 11.18
C SER A 85 -19.05 4.80 11.57
N SER A 86 -17.90 5.36 11.95
CA SER A 86 -16.74 4.57 12.35
C SER A 86 -17.07 3.82 13.64
N TYR A 87 -17.24 2.49 13.54
CA TYR A 87 -17.38 1.67 14.73
C TYR A 87 -15.98 1.25 15.15
N TRP A 88 -15.50 1.84 16.24
CA TRP A 88 -14.33 1.32 16.90
C TRP A 88 -14.74 -0.02 17.52
N LEU A 89 -14.34 -1.13 16.89
CA LEU A 89 -14.40 -2.43 17.55
C LEU A 89 -13.66 -2.25 18.88
N PRO A 90 -14.31 -2.46 20.04
CA PRO A 90 -13.79 -2.02 21.31
C PRO A 90 -12.40 -2.62 21.53
N LYS A 91 -11.40 -1.73 21.60
CA LYS A 91 -10.13 -1.89 22.28
C LYS A 91 -9.46 -3.25 22.06
N GLY A 92 -8.94 -3.42 20.86
CA GLY A 92 -7.87 -4.36 20.58
C GLY A 92 -8.33 -5.59 19.79
N ILE A 93 -7.76 -5.81 18.61
CA ILE A 93 -6.62 -6.74 18.53
C ILE A 93 -5.53 -6.37 19.56
N THR A 94 -5.83 -6.41 20.85
CA THR A 94 -4.81 -6.71 21.83
C THR A 94 -4.50 -8.16 21.51
N LYS A 95 -3.21 -8.47 21.35
CA LYS A 95 -2.70 -9.83 21.52
C LYS A 95 -3.62 -10.51 22.53
N ASN A 96 -4.36 -11.53 22.12
CA ASN A 96 -5.21 -12.26 23.05
C ASN A 96 -4.24 -12.57 24.19
N THR A 97 -4.54 -12.07 25.39
CA THR A 97 -3.54 -12.09 26.47
C THR A 97 -3.14 -13.51 26.84
N ASP A 98 -3.79 -14.53 26.27
CA ASP A 98 -3.43 -15.93 26.40
C ASP A 98 -3.42 -16.72 25.06
N ALA A 99 -3.46 -16.08 23.89
CA ALA A 99 -3.24 -16.77 22.61
C ALA A 99 -2.49 -15.91 21.59
N GLY A 100 -1.46 -16.52 20.99
CA GLY A 100 -0.52 -15.88 20.09
C GLY A 100 -1.15 -15.13 18.91
N TRP A 101 -0.28 -14.35 18.28
CA TRP A 101 -0.44 -13.57 17.05
C TRP A 101 -1.63 -13.92 16.16
N LEU A 102 -2.37 -12.92 15.66
CA LEU A 102 -3.41 -13.11 14.64
C LEU A 102 -2.96 -14.11 13.56
N HIS A 103 -3.63 -15.26 13.52
CA HIS A 103 -3.29 -16.40 12.68
C HIS A 103 -4.52 -16.88 11.89
N VAL A 104 -4.27 -17.70 10.86
CA VAL A 104 -5.33 -18.29 10.05
C VAL A 104 -6.33 -19.06 10.93
N GLY A 105 -7.62 -18.87 10.66
CA GLY A 105 -8.72 -19.49 11.40
C GLY A 105 -9.24 -18.65 12.58
N TRP A 106 -8.62 -17.51 12.90
CA TRP A 106 -9.14 -16.59 13.91
C TRP A 106 -10.49 -16.02 13.49
N ILE A 107 -11.46 -16.00 14.41
CA ILE A 107 -12.80 -15.46 14.20
C ILE A 107 -13.12 -14.49 15.35
N ASN A 108 -13.72 -13.35 15.02
CA ASN A 108 -14.27 -12.44 16.01
C ASN A 108 -15.67 -11.95 15.60
N THR A 109 -16.57 -11.91 16.58
CA THR A 109 -17.94 -11.41 16.40
C THR A 109 -17.98 -9.93 16.74
N THR A 110 -18.42 -9.11 15.81
CA THR A 110 -18.61 -7.67 16.04
C THR A 110 -19.95 -7.42 16.72
N ASN A 111 -20.09 -6.29 17.41
CA ASN A 111 -21.38 -5.81 17.91
C ASN A 111 -22.20 -5.09 16.83
N ILE A 112 -21.83 -5.24 15.54
CA ILE A 112 -22.53 -4.60 14.42
C ILE A 112 -23.66 -5.52 13.97
N PRO A 113 -24.93 -5.08 14.05
CA PRO A 113 -26.04 -5.87 13.57
C PRO A 113 -26.01 -5.96 12.04
N ARG A 114 -26.35 -7.14 11.51
CA ARG A 114 -26.60 -7.36 10.08
C ARG A 114 -27.94 -6.71 9.72
N ASN A 115 -27.89 -5.42 9.41
CA ASN A 115 -29.08 -4.60 9.15
C ASN A 115 -29.08 -4.02 7.72
N ASP A 116 -28.71 -4.86 6.74
CA ASP A 116 -28.59 -4.58 5.29
C ASP A 116 -27.63 -3.46 4.86
N LYS A 117 -26.85 -2.91 5.79
CA LYS A 117 -25.81 -1.94 5.46
C LYS A 117 -24.46 -2.61 5.22
N THR A 118 -23.79 -2.15 4.18
CA THR A 118 -22.42 -2.54 3.85
C THR A 118 -21.45 -2.07 4.96
N VAL A 119 -20.76 -3.02 5.56
CA VAL A 119 -19.69 -2.80 6.54
C VAL A 119 -18.37 -3.07 5.86
N VAL A 120 -17.47 -2.08 5.90
CA VAL A 120 -16.11 -2.19 5.37
C VAL A 120 -15.15 -2.45 6.52
N PHE A 121 -14.34 -3.50 6.39
CA PHE A 121 -13.29 -3.84 7.34
C PHE A 121 -11.94 -3.37 6.80
N THR A 122 -11.26 -2.51 7.55
CA THR A 122 -9.95 -1.96 7.21
C THR A 122 -8.93 -2.41 8.24
N ALA A 123 -7.86 -3.08 7.79
CA ALA A 123 -6.72 -3.45 8.62
C ALA A 123 -5.65 -2.37 8.56
N THR A 124 -5.10 -2.00 9.72
CA THR A 124 -3.92 -1.15 9.83
C THR A 124 -2.73 -2.02 10.23
N PHE A 125 -1.67 -1.97 9.44
CA PHE A 125 -0.46 -2.77 9.65
C PHE A 125 0.55 -2.05 10.56
N SER A 126 1.56 -2.77 11.03
CA SER A 126 2.63 -2.25 11.89
C SER A 126 3.47 -1.14 11.23
N ASP A 127 3.43 -1.03 9.90
CA ASP A 127 4.10 0.02 9.12
C ASP A 127 3.22 1.27 8.93
N GLY A 128 1.99 1.27 9.46
CA GLY A 128 1.03 2.37 9.33
C GLY A 128 0.23 2.35 8.03
N THR A 129 0.46 1.39 7.13
CA THR A 129 -0.37 1.22 5.93
C THR A 129 -1.75 0.71 6.30
N GLU A 130 -2.76 1.13 5.55
CA GLU A 130 -4.14 0.67 5.72
C GLU A 130 -4.63 -0.05 4.47
N GLN A 131 -5.34 -1.15 4.66
CA GLN A 131 -5.92 -1.93 3.56
C GLN A 131 -7.33 -2.38 3.92
N VAL A 132 -8.25 -2.23 2.98
CA VAL A 132 -9.57 -2.85 3.08
C VAL A 132 -9.41 -4.35 2.86
N VAL A 133 -9.82 -5.14 3.85
CA VAL A 133 -9.57 -6.59 3.88
C VAL A 133 -10.83 -7.43 3.67
N ALA A 134 -12.00 -6.87 4.00
CA ALA A 134 -13.28 -7.54 3.77
C ALA A 134 -14.44 -6.54 3.76
N GLN A 135 -15.56 -6.98 3.19
CA GLN A 135 -16.81 -6.25 3.18
C GLN A 135 -17.97 -7.23 3.38
N THR A 136 -19.05 -6.82 4.07
CA THR A 136 -20.29 -7.62 4.18
C THR A 136 -21.23 -7.41 3.01
#